data_AF-A0A9J9ESW9-F1
#
_entry.id   AF-A0A9J9ESW9-F1
#
_cell.length_a   1.000
_cell.length_b   1.000
_cell.length_c   1.000
_cell.angle_alpha   90.00
_cell.angle_beta   90.00
_cell.angle_gamma   90.00
#
_symmetry.space_group_name_H-M   'P 1'
#
loop_
_entity.id
_entity.type
_entity.pdbx_description
1 polymer ?
#
loop_
_entity_poly.entity_id
_entity_poly.type
_entity_poly.pdbx_seq_one_letter_code
_entity_poly.pdbx_strand_id
1 'polypeptide(L)'
;MKFVFFALVIFIGLKAYAAEHYISLQKPRFELITDRFFGQALDFNSLPDTKMVNLTYWGSTPQAEIKYNASSLLVRAQENELQRVHLQFGQNVKTIIFNMQTQPAEYDQEYIQMHEGKVSIETPEVYELNNIILTLADKYHQTQYRMHSKGRYYADVLTWFSPFKNHPIFRALDEINYYSLVENGPAYSFDGDKIARSTVYQGFRAADAIKDNKALLEDFARKSDFRKFYQQHRRYYSQLSKVFELGAQPKTIWQWLESHFPARYQSYRVFFSPLGPGNNSSRMFDDNDFKESIMFVSAPNRYESEHEASGIQSIKLTRSFFTEIDHTYVNPISDRYIDDINAAFIDLAPWYKGGGYNKPYLVFNEYMTWSIFSLYAREHYSADDYAFIKNYIEHFMVEKRGFYKFKGFNEEFIRLYVNRPIDDKITDLYPKMISWITDNDDH
;
A
#
# COMPACT_ATOMS: atom_id res chain seq x y z
N MET A 1 -48.13 -19.06 -37.03
CA MET A 1 -47.13 -19.49 -36.03
C MET A 1 -45.76 -19.52 -36.69
N LYS A 2 -44.74 -18.96 -36.00
CA LYS A 2 -43.30 -18.94 -36.31
C LYS A 2 -42.81 -17.91 -37.33
N PHE A 3 -42.48 -16.71 -36.82
CA PHE A 3 -41.44 -15.86 -37.41
C PHE A 3 -40.08 -16.26 -36.83
N VAL A 4 -39.10 -16.40 -37.72
CA VAL A 4 -37.71 -16.75 -37.45
C VAL A 4 -36.92 -15.45 -37.26
N PHE A 5 -36.17 -15.31 -36.17
CA PHE A 5 -35.18 -14.25 -36.00
C PHE A 5 -33.80 -14.80 -36.37
N PHE A 6 -33.16 -14.20 -37.37
CA PHE A 6 -31.73 -14.37 -37.66
C PHE A 6 -30.96 -13.33 -36.85
N ALA A 7 -30.03 -13.76 -35.99
CA ALA A 7 -29.02 -12.89 -35.41
C ALA A 7 -27.74 -13.03 -36.24
N LEU A 8 -27.43 -11.97 -36.99
CA LEU A 8 -26.16 -11.82 -37.71
C LEU A 8 -25.12 -11.31 -36.70
N VAL A 9 -24.15 -12.15 -36.33
CA VAL A 9 -23.02 -11.73 -35.49
C VAL A 9 -21.95 -11.14 -36.40
N ILE A 10 -21.84 -9.81 -36.40
CA ILE A 10 -20.69 -9.11 -36.98
C ILE A 10 -19.73 -8.83 -35.81
N PHE A 11 -18.57 -9.49 -35.81
CA PHE A 11 -17.46 -9.14 -34.92
C PHE A 11 -16.84 -7.83 -35.39
N ILE A 12 -17.17 -6.73 -34.72
CA ILE A 12 -16.43 -5.47 -34.77
C ILE A 12 -15.87 -5.25 -33.37
N GLY A 13 -14.56 -4.97 -33.30
CA GLY A 13 -13.79 -4.89 -32.05
C GLY A 13 -14.51 -4.11 -30.95
N LEU A 14 -14.78 -4.79 -29.83
CA LEU A 14 -15.35 -4.20 -28.63
C LEU A 14 -14.30 -3.27 -28.00
N LYS A 15 -14.46 -1.97 -28.24
CA LYS A 15 -14.00 -1.01 -27.23
C LYS A 15 -14.91 -1.18 -26.03
N ALA A 16 -14.35 -1.66 -24.94
CA ALA A 16 -14.93 -1.65 -23.60
C ALA A 16 -15.54 -0.26 -23.31
N TYR A 17 -16.86 -0.12 -23.39
CA TYR A 17 -17.59 1.10 -23.02
C TYR A 17 -17.88 1.05 -21.52
N ALA A 18 -17.48 2.06 -20.75
CA ALA A 18 -17.75 2.16 -19.31
C ALA A 18 -19.22 1.84 -18.99
N ALA A 19 -19.47 1.07 -17.92
CA ALA A 19 -20.85 0.82 -17.52
C ALA A 19 -21.43 2.07 -16.85
N GLU A 20 -22.67 2.39 -17.22
CA GLU A 20 -23.37 3.60 -16.80
C GLU A 20 -24.54 3.21 -15.88
N HIS A 21 -24.63 3.83 -14.71
CA HIS A 21 -25.69 3.63 -13.73
C HIS A 21 -26.36 4.96 -13.39
N TYR A 22 -27.67 4.93 -13.07
CA TYR A 22 -28.43 6.14 -12.72
C TYR A 22 -29.16 5.93 -11.39
N ILE A 23 -29.03 6.89 -10.46
CA ILE A 23 -29.72 6.91 -9.17
C ILE A 23 -30.44 8.25 -9.00
N SER A 24 -31.75 8.23 -8.74
CA SER A 24 -32.52 9.42 -8.36
C SER A 24 -32.57 9.56 -6.84
N LEU A 25 -32.04 10.66 -6.33
CA LEU A 25 -32.01 11.01 -4.91
C LEU A 25 -33.24 11.84 -4.55
N GLN A 26 -33.89 11.52 -3.43
CA GLN A 26 -34.98 12.32 -2.82
C GLN A 26 -34.47 13.32 -1.77
N LYS A 27 -33.25 13.10 -1.28
CA LYS A 27 -32.52 13.91 -0.30
C LYS A 27 -31.08 13.96 -0.76
N PRO A 28 -30.35 15.05 -0.48
CA PRO A 28 -29.01 15.21 -1.02
C PRO A 28 -27.98 14.28 -0.35
N ARG A 29 -28.26 13.72 0.83
CA ARG A 29 -27.32 12.90 1.59
C ARG A 29 -27.38 11.42 1.20
N PHE A 30 -26.22 10.81 1.04
CA PHE A 30 -26.04 9.39 0.80
C PHE A 30 -24.68 8.95 1.36
N GLU A 31 -24.41 7.65 1.37
CA GLU A 31 -23.13 7.10 1.82
C GLU A 31 -22.44 6.39 0.66
N LEU A 32 -21.12 6.59 0.55
CA LEU A 32 -20.24 5.83 -0.32
C LEU A 32 -19.37 4.92 0.54
N ILE A 33 -19.41 3.62 0.28
CA ILE A 33 -18.54 2.63 0.92
C ILE A 33 -17.58 2.10 -0.14
N THR A 34 -16.27 2.18 0.09
CA THR A 34 -15.28 1.56 -0.79
C THR A 34 -14.60 0.38 -0.11
N ASP A 35 -14.34 -0.66 -0.89
CA ASP A 35 -13.68 -1.91 -0.51
C ASP A 35 -14.35 -2.65 0.67
N ARG A 36 -15.60 -2.31 1.01
CA ARG A 36 -16.45 -2.80 2.13
C ARG A 36 -16.25 -2.09 3.47
N PHE A 37 -15.18 -1.33 3.65
CA PHE A 37 -14.80 -0.79 4.97
C PHE A 37 -14.77 0.74 5.04
N PHE A 38 -14.45 1.42 3.93
CA PHE A 38 -14.32 2.87 3.94
C PHE A 38 -15.64 3.56 3.63
N GLY A 39 -16.47 3.71 4.66
CA GLY A 39 -17.71 4.50 4.59
C GLY A 39 -17.45 6.00 4.70
N GLN A 40 -17.96 6.76 3.74
CA GLN A 40 -17.98 8.22 3.68
C GLN A 40 -19.42 8.72 3.50
N ALA A 41 -19.90 9.52 4.46
CA ALA A 41 -21.12 10.30 4.27
C ALA A 41 -20.85 11.44 3.27
N LEU A 42 -21.69 11.52 2.24
CA LEU A 42 -21.60 12.50 1.16
C LEU A 42 -22.90 13.32 1.06
N ASP A 43 -22.78 14.54 0.54
CA ASP A 43 -23.90 15.42 0.25
C ASP A 43 -23.83 15.87 -1.22
N PHE A 44 -24.89 15.61 -1.97
CA PHE A 44 -25.00 15.96 -3.38
C PHE A 44 -24.68 17.43 -3.65
N ASN A 45 -25.07 18.34 -2.76
CA ASN A 45 -24.89 19.78 -2.98
C ASN A 45 -23.41 20.19 -2.90
N SER A 46 -22.59 19.49 -2.11
CA SER A 46 -21.16 19.78 -1.97
C SER A 46 -20.26 19.02 -2.95
N LEU A 47 -20.81 18.04 -3.69
CA LEU A 47 -20.04 17.32 -4.71
C LEU A 47 -19.67 18.21 -5.89
N PRO A 48 -18.49 18.02 -6.50
CA PRO A 48 -18.23 18.55 -7.83
C PRO A 48 -19.15 17.88 -8.87
N ASP A 49 -19.28 18.49 -10.05
CA ASP A 49 -20.08 17.93 -11.16
C ASP A 49 -19.60 16.53 -11.56
N THR A 50 -18.30 16.30 -11.48
CA THR A 50 -17.67 14.99 -11.61
C THR A 50 -16.73 14.74 -10.44
N LYS A 51 -16.94 13.64 -9.72
CA LYS A 51 -16.04 13.14 -8.67
C LYS A 51 -15.38 11.85 -9.15
N MET A 52 -14.05 11.83 -9.22
CA MET A 52 -13.30 10.60 -9.48
C MET A 52 -12.98 9.87 -8.17
N VAL A 53 -13.16 8.55 -8.17
CA VAL A 53 -12.83 7.64 -7.07
C VAL A 53 -11.92 6.56 -7.64
N ASN A 54 -10.66 6.56 -7.21
CA ASN A 54 -9.67 5.59 -7.66
C ASN A 54 -9.63 4.41 -6.67
N LEU A 55 -9.98 3.21 -7.13
CA LEU A 55 -10.03 1.99 -6.33
C LEU A 55 -8.89 1.06 -6.75
N THR A 56 -7.88 0.95 -5.88
CA THR A 56 -6.66 0.16 -6.11
C THR A 56 -6.88 -1.29 -5.71
N TYR A 57 -6.24 -2.23 -6.41
CA TYR A 57 -6.26 -3.64 -6.04
C TYR A 57 -5.38 -3.88 -4.80
N TRP A 58 -5.98 -4.35 -3.71
CA TRP A 58 -5.31 -4.60 -2.43
C TRP A 58 -5.22 -6.09 -2.08
N GLY A 59 -5.29 -6.98 -3.07
CA GLY A 59 -5.41 -8.43 -2.87
C GLY A 59 -6.83 -8.97 -3.08
N SER A 60 -7.78 -8.10 -3.40
CA SER A 60 -9.09 -8.48 -3.90
C SER A 60 -9.60 -7.46 -4.90
N THR A 61 -10.53 -7.88 -5.77
CA THR A 61 -11.14 -7.00 -6.77
C THR A 61 -11.81 -5.82 -6.07
N PRO A 62 -11.46 -4.57 -6.44
CA PRO A 62 -12.04 -3.40 -5.79
C PRO A 62 -13.54 -3.29 -6.06
N GLN A 63 -14.25 -2.72 -5.09
CA GLN A 63 -15.68 -2.49 -5.21
C GLN A 63 -16.12 -1.25 -4.46
N ALA A 64 -17.23 -0.66 -4.89
CA ALA A 64 -17.87 0.47 -4.23
C ALA A 64 -19.37 0.22 -4.06
N GLU A 65 -19.94 0.71 -2.98
CA GLU A 65 -21.37 0.67 -2.71
C GLU A 65 -21.87 2.08 -2.43
N ILE A 66 -22.93 2.49 -3.13
CA ILE A 66 -23.66 3.72 -2.82
C ILE A 66 -24.90 3.31 -2.03
N LYS A 67 -24.93 3.65 -0.73
CA LYS A 67 -26.09 3.45 0.13
C LYS A 67 -26.93 4.70 0.19
N TYR A 68 -28.23 4.53 -0.02
CA TYR A 68 -29.19 5.62 0.01
C TYR A 68 -30.55 5.13 0.54
N ASN A 69 -30.98 5.66 1.69
CA ASN A 69 -32.12 5.16 2.46
C ASN A 69 -31.99 3.64 2.73
N ALA A 70 -33.02 2.85 2.41
CA ALA A 70 -33.03 1.38 2.55
C ALA A 70 -32.51 0.66 1.29
N SER A 71 -31.97 1.38 0.31
CA SER A 71 -31.45 0.82 -0.95
C SER A 71 -29.94 0.94 -1.02
N SER A 72 -29.31 0.04 -1.77
CA SER A 72 -27.91 0.16 -2.14
C SER A 72 -27.67 -0.21 -3.60
N LEU A 73 -26.69 0.47 -4.20
CA LEU A 73 -26.13 0.12 -5.50
C LEU A 73 -24.70 -0.35 -5.29
N LEU A 74 -24.46 -1.63 -5.54
CA LEU A 74 -23.11 -2.18 -5.56
C LEU A 74 -22.52 -2.03 -6.97
N VAL A 75 -21.44 -1.27 -7.04
CA VAL A 75 -20.61 -1.08 -8.23
C VAL A 75 -19.39 -1.98 -8.09
N ARG A 76 -19.33 -3.01 -8.94
CA ARG A 76 -18.18 -3.90 -9.04
C ARG A 76 -17.50 -3.66 -10.36
N ALA A 77 -16.21 -3.92 -10.39
CA ALA A 77 -15.52 -3.94 -11.66
C ALA A 77 -16.09 -5.07 -12.53
N GLN A 78 -16.49 -4.73 -13.75
CA GLN A 78 -16.80 -5.68 -14.82
C GLN A 78 -15.60 -5.68 -15.80
N GLU A 79 -15.76 -6.19 -17.03
CA GLU A 79 -14.74 -6.11 -18.10
C GLU A 79 -14.20 -4.67 -18.33
N ASN A 80 -14.89 -3.64 -17.82
CA ASN A 80 -14.43 -2.25 -17.84
C ASN A 80 -13.88 -1.79 -16.48
N GLU A 81 -12.63 -1.28 -16.50
CA GLU A 81 -11.96 -0.62 -15.37
C GLU A 81 -12.65 0.68 -14.93
N LEU A 82 -13.42 1.32 -15.83
CA LEU A 82 -14.14 2.56 -15.56
C LEU A 82 -15.65 2.29 -15.42
N GLN A 83 -16.21 2.73 -14.30
CA GLN A 83 -17.64 2.67 -14.01
C GLN A 83 -18.17 4.06 -13.69
N ARG A 84 -19.38 4.40 -14.13
CA ARG A 84 -19.98 5.71 -13.89
C ARG A 84 -21.33 5.57 -13.21
N VAL A 85 -21.54 6.37 -12.18
CA VAL A 85 -22.83 6.50 -11.51
C VAL A 85 -23.27 7.96 -11.60
N HIS A 86 -24.38 8.18 -12.28
CA HIS A 86 -25.05 9.46 -12.36
C HIS A 86 -26.06 9.58 -11.22
N LEU A 87 -25.84 10.58 -10.37
CA LEU A 87 -26.74 10.96 -9.29
C LEU A 87 -27.62 12.10 -9.77
N GLN A 88 -28.93 11.93 -9.73
CA GLN A 88 -29.89 12.97 -10.03
C GLN A 88 -30.54 13.48 -8.74
N PHE A 89 -30.52 14.79 -8.51
CA PHE A 89 -31.25 15.43 -7.41
C PHE A 89 -31.95 16.70 -7.93
N GLY A 90 -33.28 16.67 -7.95
CA GLY A 90 -34.08 17.67 -8.65
C GLY A 90 -33.80 17.66 -10.16
N GLN A 91 -33.42 18.80 -10.71
CA GLN A 91 -33.06 18.96 -12.14
C GLN A 91 -31.56 18.77 -12.40
N ASN A 92 -30.75 18.62 -11.35
CA ASN A 92 -29.29 18.55 -11.47
C ASN A 92 -28.82 17.09 -11.52
N VAL A 93 -27.79 16.84 -12.33
CA VAL A 93 -27.10 15.54 -12.39
C VAL A 93 -25.62 15.75 -12.11
N LYS A 94 -25.07 14.95 -11.20
CA LYS A 94 -23.63 14.87 -10.93
C LYS A 94 -23.15 13.44 -11.12
N THR A 95 -21.89 13.26 -11.47
CA THR A 95 -21.36 11.93 -11.81
C THR A 95 -20.25 11.53 -10.85
N ILE A 96 -20.32 10.30 -10.33
CA ILE A 96 -19.19 9.64 -9.68
C ILE A 96 -18.58 8.66 -10.68
N ILE A 97 -17.30 8.82 -10.96
CA ILE A 97 -16.53 7.92 -11.82
C ILE A 97 -15.64 7.07 -10.93
N PHE A 98 -15.83 5.76 -10.99
CA PHE A 98 -14.95 4.79 -10.34
C PHE A 98 -13.92 4.30 -11.35
N ASN A 99 -12.64 4.55 -11.05
CA ASN A 99 -11.50 4.00 -11.76
C ASN A 99 -10.96 2.82 -10.95
N MET A 100 -11.26 1.61 -11.38
CA MET A 100 -11.02 0.37 -10.66
C MET A 100 -9.88 -0.42 -11.30
N GLN A 101 -8.85 -0.71 -10.52
CA GLN A 101 -7.77 -1.59 -10.95
C GLN A 101 -8.18 -3.05 -10.75
N THR A 102 -8.38 -3.79 -11.84
CA THR A 102 -8.89 -5.18 -11.80
C THR A 102 -7.83 -6.23 -12.05
N GLN A 103 -6.89 -5.96 -12.95
CA GLN A 103 -5.81 -6.86 -13.33
C GLN A 103 -4.47 -6.13 -13.12
N PRO A 104 -3.95 -6.10 -11.88
CA PRO A 104 -2.76 -5.32 -11.56
C PRO A 104 -1.46 -5.95 -12.09
N ALA A 105 -1.48 -7.24 -12.39
CA ALA A 105 -0.35 -7.99 -12.94
C ALA A 105 -0.81 -9.09 -13.90
N GLU A 106 0.11 -9.50 -14.78
CA GLU A 106 -0.01 -10.67 -15.64
C GLU A 106 1.34 -11.42 -15.58
N TYR A 107 1.30 -12.66 -15.09
CA TYR A 107 2.49 -13.48 -14.88
C TYR A 107 2.56 -14.55 -15.96
N ASP A 108 3.51 -14.40 -16.88
CA ASP A 108 3.85 -15.47 -17.81
C ASP A 108 4.70 -16.56 -17.14
N GLN A 109 4.85 -17.69 -17.83
CA GLN A 109 5.58 -18.84 -17.31
C GLN A 109 7.08 -18.56 -17.07
N GLU A 110 7.69 -17.66 -17.86
CA GLU A 110 9.09 -17.28 -17.68
C GLU A 110 9.28 -16.49 -16.39
N TYR A 111 8.39 -15.53 -16.13
CA TYR A 111 8.37 -14.76 -14.90
C TYR A 111 8.18 -15.66 -13.68
N ILE A 112 7.20 -16.58 -13.72
CA ILE A 112 6.95 -17.52 -12.62
C ILE A 112 8.20 -18.34 -12.32
N GLN A 113 8.81 -18.97 -13.33
CA GLN A 113 10.04 -19.76 -13.15
C GLN A 113 11.21 -18.93 -12.62
N MET A 114 11.30 -17.66 -13.01
CA MET A 114 12.37 -16.78 -12.57
C MET A 114 12.20 -16.36 -11.11
N HIS A 115 10.98 -16.24 -10.59
CA HIS A 115 10.70 -15.63 -9.28
C HIS A 115 10.19 -16.61 -8.22
N GLU A 116 9.70 -17.79 -8.59
CA GLU A 116 9.20 -18.78 -7.65
C GLU A 116 10.24 -19.15 -6.58
N GLY A 117 9.80 -19.11 -5.32
CA GLY A 117 10.60 -19.38 -4.13
C GLY A 117 11.58 -18.27 -3.75
N LYS A 118 11.61 -17.13 -4.45
CA LYS A 118 12.63 -16.08 -4.26
C LYS A 118 12.11 -14.84 -3.56
N VAL A 119 13.05 -14.11 -2.97
CA VAL A 119 12.87 -12.71 -2.59
C VAL A 119 13.69 -11.85 -3.54
N SER A 120 13.05 -10.93 -4.24
CA SER A 120 13.72 -9.92 -5.07
C SER A 120 13.76 -8.59 -4.34
N ILE A 121 14.91 -7.92 -4.34
CA ILE A 121 15.09 -6.60 -3.72
C ILE A 121 15.69 -5.65 -4.75
N GLU A 122 14.98 -4.59 -5.08
CA GLU A 122 15.27 -3.77 -6.26
C GLU A 122 15.03 -2.28 -6.03
N THR A 123 15.75 -1.46 -6.81
CA THR A 123 15.49 -0.03 -7.00
C THR A 123 15.22 0.20 -8.49
N PRO A 124 13.96 0.09 -8.95
CA PRO A 124 13.63 0.23 -10.37
C PRO A 124 13.96 1.62 -10.92
N GLU A 125 14.34 1.71 -12.20
CA GLU A 125 14.85 2.95 -12.80
C GLU A 125 13.80 4.08 -12.82
N VAL A 126 12.57 3.82 -13.27
CA VAL A 126 11.49 4.83 -13.26
C VAL A 126 11.02 5.15 -11.83
N TYR A 127 11.05 4.16 -10.94
CA TYR A 127 10.78 4.36 -9.51
C TYR A 127 11.78 5.35 -8.88
N GLU A 128 13.06 5.22 -9.18
CA GLU A 128 14.11 6.12 -8.67
C GLU A 128 14.02 7.52 -9.31
N LEU A 129 13.74 7.61 -10.61
CA LEU A 129 13.48 8.89 -11.28
C LEU A 129 12.42 9.71 -10.52
N ASN A 130 11.31 9.06 -10.19
CA ASN A 130 10.20 9.71 -9.51
C ASN A 130 10.59 10.14 -8.08
N ASN A 131 11.33 9.31 -7.35
CA ASN A 131 11.85 9.69 -6.03
C ASN A 131 12.83 10.87 -6.10
N ILE A 132 13.71 10.93 -7.11
CA ILE A 132 14.62 12.06 -7.32
C ILE A 132 13.85 13.34 -7.61
N ILE A 133 12.86 13.29 -8.50
CA ILE A 133 12.06 14.47 -8.83
C ILE A 133 11.31 14.97 -7.60
N LEU A 134 10.70 14.08 -6.81
CA LEU A 134 10.03 14.49 -5.57
C LEU A 134 11.03 15.03 -4.54
N THR A 135 12.21 14.45 -4.41
CA THR A 135 13.27 15.00 -3.54
C THR A 135 13.65 16.41 -3.98
N LEU A 136 13.72 16.72 -5.28
CA LEU A 136 14.11 18.07 -5.73
C LEU A 136 13.01 19.13 -5.57
N ALA A 137 11.76 18.71 -5.43
CA ALA A 137 10.61 19.58 -5.28
C ALA A 137 10.47 20.06 -3.83
N ASP A 138 10.70 21.35 -3.58
CA ASP A 138 10.82 21.93 -2.23
C ASP A 138 9.61 21.62 -1.31
N LYS A 139 8.40 21.50 -1.88
CA LYS A 139 7.17 21.10 -1.17
C LYS A 139 7.28 19.72 -0.51
N TYR A 140 7.99 18.76 -1.10
CA TYR A 140 8.06 17.39 -0.58
C TYR A 140 9.15 17.21 0.49
N HIS A 141 10.07 18.18 0.62
CA HIS A 141 10.97 18.29 1.77
C HIS A 141 10.27 18.82 3.03
N GLN A 142 9.30 19.71 2.86
CA GLN A 142 8.65 20.44 3.97
C GLN A 142 7.30 19.83 4.40
N THR A 143 6.85 18.74 3.77
CA THR A 143 5.55 18.11 4.02
C THR A 143 5.66 16.76 4.74
N GLN A 144 4.50 16.12 4.92
CA GLN A 144 4.30 14.82 5.56
C GLN A 144 5.16 13.66 5.03
N TYR A 145 5.75 13.78 3.84
CA TYR A 145 6.51 12.70 3.23
C TYR A 145 7.92 12.54 3.82
N ARG A 146 8.61 13.60 4.29
CA ARG A 146 9.93 13.46 4.95
C ARG A 146 10.92 12.54 4.18
N MET A 147 11.07 12.83 2.89
CA MET A 147 12.06 12.20 1.99
C MET A 147 13.43 12.12 2.69
N HIS A 148 14.15 11.02 2.51
CA HIS A 148 15.46 10.86 3.13
C HIS A 148 16.46 11.85 2.50
N SER A 149 17.00 12.74 3.32
CA SER A 149 17.78 13.92 2.89
C SER A 149 19.18 13.97 3.51
N LYS A 150 19.80 12.80 3.68
CA LYS A 150 21.13 12.66 4.28
C LYS A 150 22.02 11.71 3.47
N GLY A 151 23.32 11.75 3.77
CA GLY A 151 24.31 10.85 3.18
C GLY A 151 24.81 11.29 1.80
N ARG A 152 25.83 10.56 1.33
CA ARG A 152 26.53 10.87 0.08
C ARG A 152 25.61 10.83 -1.14
N TYR A 153 24.74 9.81 -1.23
CA TYR A 153 23.82 9.67 -2.36
C TYR A 153 22.89 10.88 -2.52
N TYR A 154 22.34 11.39 -1.41
CA TYR A 154 21.52 12.59 -1.44
C TYR A 154 22.30 13.81 -1.92
N ALA A 155 23.56 13.97 -1.48
CA ALA A 155 24.43 15.05 -1.95
C ALA A 155 24.74 14.94 -3.45
N ASP A 156 24.98 13.72 -3.94
CA ASP A 156 25.20 13.44 -5.37
C ASP A 156 23.94 13.79 -6.19
N VAL A 157 22.74 13.44 -5.71
CA VAL A 157 21.45 13.82 -6.33
C VAL A 157 21.30 15.35 -6.40
N LEU A 158 21.53 16.06 -5.30
CA LEU A 158 21.41 17.52 -5.31
C LEU A 158 22.43 18.14 -6.27
N THR A 159 23.67 17.69 -6.25
CA THR A 159 24.73 18.20 -7.13
C THR A 159 24.39 18.00 -8.60
N TRP A 160 23.89 16.82 -8.95
CA TRP A 160 23.58 16.46 -10.33
C TRP A 160 22.32 17.17 -10.85
N PHE A 161 21.25 17.18 -10.06
CA PHE A 161 19.91 17.54 -10.57
C PHE A 161 19.45 18.96 -10.23
N SER A 162 20.09 19.67 -9.30
CA SER A 162 19.69 21.05 -8.95
C SER A 162 19.64 22.02 -10.14
N PRO A 163 20.53 21.95 -11.16
CA PRO A 163 20.44 22.80 -12.34
C PRO A 163 19.13 22.67 -13.13
N PHE A 164 18.38 21.58 -12.93
CA PHE A 164 17.16 21.27 -13.67
C PHE A 164 15.86 21.58 -12.90
N LYS A 165 15.93 22.20 -11.71
CA LYS A 165 14.75 22.52 -10.89
C LYS A 165 13.70 23.41 -11.57
N ASN A 166 14.07 24.14 -12.62
CA ASN A 166 13.13 24.95 -13.41
C ASN A 166 12.35 24.15 -14.48
N HIS A 167 12.53 22.83 -14.53
CA HIS A 167 11.86 21.97 -15.52
C HIS A 167 10.33 21.99 -15.37
N PRO A 168 9.53 21.94 -16.45
CA PRO A 168 8.06 22.00 -16.36
C PRO A 168 7.41 20.89 -15.51
N ILE A 169 8.09 19.75 -15.31
CA ILE A 169 7.59 18.67 -14.45
C ILE A 169 7.30 19.15 -13.02
N PHE A 170 8.09 20.07 -12.47
CA PHE A 170 7.91 20.54 -11.09
C PHE A 170 6.62 21.34 -10.91
N ARG A 171 6.16 22.03 -11.95
CA ARG A 171 4.85 22.70 -11.96
C ARG A 171 3.70 21.71 -12.11
N ALA A 172 3.88 20.67 -12.92
CA ALA A 172 2.87 19.61 -13.07
C ALA A 172 2.66 18.82 -11.76
N LEU A 173 3.68 18.74 -10.90
CA LEU A 173 3.66 18.00 -9.64
C LEU A 173 3.03 18.74 -8.46
N ASP A 174 2.61 19.99 -8.62
CA ASP A 174 2.02 20.77 -7.52
C ASP A 174 0.75 20.11 -6.94
N GLU A 175 0.04 19.33 -7.75
CA GLU A 175 -1.22 18.65 -7.38
C GLU A 175 -1.11 17.11 -7.31
N ILE A 176 0.07 16.55 -7.57
CA ILE A 176 0.22 15.09 -7.74
C ILE A 176 0.29 14.35 -6.40
N ASN A 177 -0.40 13.22 -6.31
CA ASN A 177 -0.31 12.32 -5.17
C ASN A 177 0.98 11.49 -5.25
N TYR A 178 1.81 11.55 -4.21
CA TYR A 178 3.06 10.77 -4.06
C TYR A 178 2.91 9.32 -4.52
N TYR A 179 1.87 8.62 -4.06
CA TYR A 179 1.71 7.19 -4.30
C TYR A 179 1.40 6.88 -5.77
N SER A 180 0.58 7.71 -6.42
CA SER A 180 0.23 7.51 -7.84
C SER A 180 1.39 7.71 -8.80
N LEU A 181 2.44 8.44 -8.37
CA LEU A 181 3.66 8.65 -9.13
C LEU A 181 4.73 7.63 -8.75
N VAL A 182 5.03 7.50 -7.45
CA VAL A 182 6.17 6.69 -6.99
C VAL A 182 5.84 5.21 -7.04
N GLU A 183 4.74 4.75 -6.45
CA GLU A 183 4.49 3.30 -6.37
C GLU A 183 4.13 2.68 -7.72
N ASN A 184 3.64 3.46 -8.68
CA ASN A 184 3.49 2.96 -10.05
C ASN A 184 4.84 2.82 -10.79
N GLY A 185 5.93 3.39 -10.27
CA GLY A 185 7.26 3.38 -10.89
C GLY A 185 7.73 2.01 -11.38
N PRO A 186 7.60 0.91 -10.61
CA PRO A 186 8.05 -0.41 -11.03
C PRO A 186 7.19 -1.04 -12.15
N ALA A 187 6.01 -0.48 -12.44
CA ALA A 187 5.20 -0.87 -13.60
C ALA A 187 5.71 -0.23 -14.91
N TYR A 188 6.86 0.45 -14.89
CA TYR A 188 7.46 1.12 -16.02
C TYR A 188 8.97 0.91 -16.08
N SER A 189 9.51 0.89 -17.31
CA SER A 189 10.93 0.80 -17.60
C SER A 189 11.32 1.74 -18.73
N PHE A 190 12.61 2.04 -18.87
CA PHE A 190 13.11 2.74 -20.05
C PHE A 190 13.35 1.76 -21.20
N ASP A 191 12.77 2.07 -22.36
CA ASP A 191 13.14 1.55 -23.67
C ASP A 191 13.79 2.68 -24.48
N GLY A 192 15.12 2.66 -24.55
CA GLY A 192 15.90 3.82 -25.00
C GLY A 192 15.61 5.06 -24.15
N ASP A 193 15.16 6.14 -24.78
CA ASP A 193 14.78 7.39 -24.10
C ASP A 193 13.28 7.48 -23.79
N LYS A 194 12.53 6.38 -23.98
CA LYS A 194 11.09 6.32 -23.79
C LYS A 194 10.74 5.48 -22.56
N ILE A 195 9.69 5.89 -21.86
CA ILE A 195 9.16 5.14 -20.73
C ILE A 195 8.09 4.17 -21.26
N ALA A 196 8.37 2.88 -21.21
CA ALA A 196 7.44 1.82 -21.60
C ALA A 196 6.78 1.23 -20.36
N ARG A 197 5.52 0.78 -20.49
CA ARG A 197 4.83 0.03 -19.44
C ARG A 197 5.39 -1.40 -19.40
N SER A 198 5.50 -1.95 -18.21
CA SER A 198 5.88 -3.34 -17.98
C SER A 198 4.86 -4.29 -18.60
N THR A 199 5.33 -5.44 -19.08
CA THR A 199 4.44 -6.56 -19.47
C THR A 199 3.92 -7.32 -18.26
N VAL A 200 4.60 -7.23 -17.11
CA VAL A 200 4.27 -7.95 -15.88
C VAL A 200 3.28 -7.16 -15.01
N TYR A 201 3.56 -5.88 -14.77
CA TYR A 201 2.77 -5.06 -13.86
C TYR A 201 2.04 -3.97 -14.64
N GLN A 202 0.71 -3.93 -14.50
CA GLN A 202 -0.13 -2.89 -15.08
C GLN A 202 -0.23 -1.64 -14.18
N GLY A 203 0.16 -1.75 -12.92
CA GLY A 203 0.23 -0.65 -11.96
C GLY A 203 0.13 -1.14 -10.51
N PHE A 204 0.38 -0.26 -9.56
CA PHE A 204 0.26 -0.51 -8.12
C PHE A 204 -0.75 0.42 -7.43
N ARG A 205 -1.26 1.41 -8.17
CA ARG A 205 -2.33 2.33 -7.81
C ARG A 205 -3.23 2.53 -9.02
N ALA A 206 -4.54 2.61 -8.79
CA ALA A 206 -5.50 2.89 -9.85
C ALA A 206 -5.29 4.26 -10.51
N ALA A 207 -4.93 5.28 -9.71
CA ALA A 207 -4.46 6.56 -10.27
C ALA A 207 -3.02 6.39 -10.77
N ASP A 208 -2.74 6.83 -12.00
CA ASP A 208 -1.44 6.65 -12.65
C ASP A 208 -0.84 7.96 -13.15
N ALA A 209 -0.15 8.65 -12.23
CA ALA A 209 0.48 9.92 -12.54
C ALA A 209 1.68 9.78 -13.49
N ILE A 210 2.26 8.58 -13.64
CA ILE A 210 3.32 8.35 -14.63
C ILE A 210 2.73 8.42 -16.02
N LYS A 211 1.60 7.73 -16.27
CA LYS A 211 0.88 7.79 -17.55
C LYS A 211 0.53 9.23 -17.92
N ASP A 212 0.00 9.98 -16.97
CA ASP A 212 -0.46 11.36 -17.19
C ASP A 212 0.70 12.35 -17.45
N ASN A 213 1.89 12.06 -16.92
CA ASN A 213 3.07 12.94 -16.99
C ASN A 213 4.22 12.37 -17.82
N LYS A 214 3.99 11.28 -18.56
CA LYS A 214 5.04 10.50 -19.24
C LYS A 214 5.97 11.37 -20.08
N ALA A 215 5.43 12.26 -20.90
CA ALA A 215 6.24 13.13 -21.76
C ALA A 215 7.16 14.06 -20.97
N LEU A 216 6.71 14.58 -19.83
CA LEU A 216 7.51 15.44 -18.96
C LEU A 216 8.58 14.65 -18.20
N LEU A 217 8.28 13.42 -17.79
CA LEU A 217 9.24 12.52 -17.16
C LEU A 217 10.35 12.13 -18.13
N GLU A 218 10.01 11.76 -19.37
CA GLU A 218 10.98 11.48 -20.44
C GLU A 218 11.86 12.70 -20.75
N ASP A 219 11.26 13.89 -20.89
CA ASP A 219 12.01 15.13 -21.19
C ASP A 219 12.97 15.50 -20.05
N PHE A 220 12.52 15.37 -18.79
CA PHE A 220 13.39 15.60 -17.63
C PHE A 220 14.54 14.60 -17.60
N ALA A 221 14.25 13.30 -17.77
CA ALA A 221 15.24 12.25 -17.73
C ALA A 221 16.34 12.45 -18.79
N ARG A 222 15.94 12.86 -20.00
CA ARG A 222 16.86 13.18 -21.09
C ARG A 222 17.69 14.44 -20.81
N LYS A 223 17.06 15.55 -20.40
CA LYS A 223 17.76 16.82 -20.16
C LYS A 223 18.74 16.75 -18.98
N SER A 224 18.40 15.95 -17.98
CA SER A 224 19.21 15.79 -16.77
C SER A 224 20.21 14.65 -16.84
N ASP A 225 20.34 13.93 -17.97
CA ASP A 225 21.15 12.72 -18.06
C ASP A 225 20.85 11.70 -16.94
N PHE A 226 19.57 11.59 -16.53
CA PHE A 226 19.15 10.77 -15.41
C PHE A 226 19.61 9.32 -15.55
N ARG A 227 19.48 8.73 -16.75
CA ARG A 227 19.89 7.34 -16.98
C ARG A 227 21.38 7.14 -16.73
N LYS A 228 22.22 8.09 -17.10
CA LYS A 228 23.66 8.06 -16.81
C LYS A 228 23.91 8.11 -15.30
N PHE A 229 23.22 9.00 -14.59
CA PHE A 229 23.28 9.07 -13.13
C PHE A 229 22.89 7.73 -12.48
N TYR A 230 21.76 7.15 -12.89
CA TYR A 230 21.27 5.86 -12.38
C TYR A 230 22.29 4.73 -12.63
N GLN A 231 22.87 4.65 -13.84
CA GLN A 231 23.90 3.66 -14.17
C GLN A 231 25.15 3.80 -13.30
N GLN A 232 25.59 5.04 -13.02
CA GLN A 232 26.74 5.31 -12.15
C GLN A 232 26.50 4.87 -10.69
N HIS A 233 25.24 4.82 -10.25
CA HIS A 233 24.86 4.44 -8.88
C HIS A 233 24.35 3.00 -8.74
N ARG A 234 24.30 2.20 -9.83
CA ARG A 234 23.84 0.79 -9.77
C ARG A 234 24.54 -0.05 -8.71
N ARG A 235 25.86 0.17 -8.52
CA ARG A 235 26.63 -0.52 -7.47
C ARG A 235 26.11 -0.18 -6.07
N TYR A 236 25.75 1.08 -5.83
CA TYR A 236 25.21 1.53 -4.56
C TYR A 236 23.83 0.91 -4.29
N TYR A 237 22.93 0.89 -5.27
CA TYR A 237 21.63 0.22 -5.13
C TYR A 237 21.78 -1.28 -4.84
N SER A 238 22.72 -1.94 -5.53
CA SER A 238 23.03 -3.37 -5.30
C SER A 238 23.59 -3.62 -3.90
N GLN A 239 24.44 -2.71 -3.40
CA GLN A 239 24.96 -2.76 -2.04
C GLN A 239 23.83 -2.61 -1.00
N LEU A 240 22.94 -1.64 -1.17
CA LEU A 240 21.78 -1.48 -0.29
C LEU A 240 20.89 -2.72 -0.30
N SER A 241 20.69 -3.33 -1.47
CA SER A 241 19.89 -4.57 -1.59
C SER A 241 20.53 -5.71 -0.79
N LYS A 242 21.87 -5.81 -0.84
CA LYS A 242 22.60 -6.81 -0.05
C LYS A 242 22.56 -6.54 1.46
N VAL A 243 22.65 -5.27 1.87
CA VAL A 243 22.50 -4.87 3.29
C VAL A 243 21.10 -5.19 3.78
N PHE A 244 20.07 -4.93 2.95
CA PHE A 244 18.69 -5.28 3.27
C PHE A 244 18.52 -6.78 3.47
N GLU A 245 18.98 -7.59 2.51
CA GLU A 245 18.87 -9.05 2.56
C GLU A 245 19.53 -9.62 3.83
N LEU A 246 20.75 -9.17 4.15
CA LEU A 246 21.50 -9.65 5.31
C LEU A 246 20.92 -9.14 6.64
N GLY A 247 20.43 -7.90 6.67
CA GLY A 247 19.91 -7.28 7.89
C GLY A 247 18.50 -7.76 8.23
N ALA A 248 17.58 -7.67 7.27
CA ALA A 248 16.17 -8.00 7.48
C ALA A 248 15.86 -9.50 7.33
N GLN A 249 16.66 -10.24 6.57
CA GLN A 249 16.46 -11.67 6.28
C GLN A 249 15.01 -11.98 5.85
N PRO A 250 14.53 -11.37 4.76
CA PRO A 250 13.12 -11.41 4.37
C PRO A 250 12.59 -12.82 4.12
N LYS A 251 13.45 -13.76 3.68
CA LYS A 251 13.06 -15.17 3.51
C LYS A 251 12.74 -15.87 4.83
N THR A 252 13.46 -15.54 5.91
CA THR A 252 13.19 -16.06 7.26
C THR A 252 11.84 -15.56 7.77
N ILE A 253 11.57 -14.27 7.58
CA ILE A 253 10.28 -13.65 7.93
C ILE A 253 9.13 -14.29 7.14
N TRP A 254 9.31 -14.49 5.84
CA TRP A 254 8.33 -15.15 4.98
C TRP A 254 7.97 -16.54 5.52
N GLN A 255 8.98 -17.38 5.79
CA GLN A 255 8.76 -18.73 6.33
C GLN A 255 8.06 -18.71 7.69
N TRP A 256 8.42 -17.76 8.56
CA TRP A 256 7.79 -17.60 9.87
C TRP A 256 6.33 -17.16 9.76
N LEU A 257 6.01 -16.21 8.88
CA LEU A 257 4.62 -15.78 8.67
C LEU A 257 3.77 -16.95 8.14
N GLU A 258 4.27 -17.73 7.17
CA GLU A 258 3.51 -18.86 6.63
C GLU A 258 3.39 -20.06 7.59
N SER A 259 4.25 -20.18 8.60
CA SER A 259 4.06 -21.20 9.64
C SER A 259 2.92 -20.83 10.61
N HIS A 260 2.63 -19.55 10.77
CA HIS A 260 1.62 -19.04 11.70
C HIS A 260 0.29 -18.65 11.06
N PHE A 261 0.28 -18.33 9.77
CA PHE A 261 -0.89 -17.87 9.03
C PHE A 261 -1.25 -18.83 7.89
N PRO A 262 -2.50 -18.86 7.42
CA PRO A 262 -2.93 -19.73 6.33
C PRO A 262 -2.57 -19.20 4.93
N ALA A 263 -2.32 -17.89 4.78
CA ALA A 263 -1.95 -17.32 3.49
C ALA A 263 -0.63 -17.91 2.97
N ARG A 264 -0.51 -18.07 1.65
CA ARG A 264 0.66 -18.63 0.97
C ARG A 264 1.00 -17.80 -0.25
N TYR A 265 2.29 -17.57 -0.43
CA TYR A 265 2.84 -16.85 -1.58
C TYR A 265 3.91 -17.70 -2.26
N GLN A 266 4.20 -17.40 -3.51
CA GLN A 266 5.25 -18.03 -4.30
C GLN A 266 6.48 -17.12 -4.44
N SER A 267 6.35 -15.81 -4.20
CA SER A 267 7.44 -14.85 -4.30
C SER A 267 7.20 -13.62 -3.42
N TYR A 268 8.29 -13.03 -2.93
CA TYR A 268 8.30 -11.70 -2.33
C TYR A 268 9.10 -10.74 -3.21
N ARG A 269 8.57 -9.52 -3.42
CA ARG A 269 9.28 -8.46 -4.14
C ARG A 269 9.34 -7.18 -3.32
N VAL A 270 10.54 -6.66 -3.11
CA VAL A 270 10.81 -5.49 -2.30
C VAL A 270 11.36 -4.38 -3.19
N PHE A 271 10.66 -3.26 -3.20
CA PHE A 271 11.08 -2.03 -3.86
C PHE A 271 11.46 -0.99 -2.82
N PHE A 272 12.62 -0.36 -2.99
CA PHE A 272 12.98 0.83 -2.24
C PHE A 272 13.78 1.83 -3.07
N SER A 273 13.82 3.06 -2.57
CA SER A 273 14.71 4.12 -3.04
C SER A 273 15.58 4.54 -1.87
N PRO A 274 16.87 4.88 -2.08
CA PRO A 274 17.70 5.48 -1.04
C PRO A 274 17.13 6.81 -0.51
N LEU A 275 16.24 7.46 -1.27
CA LEU A 275 15.56 8.71 -0.91
C LEU A 275 14.20 8.50 -0.26
N GLY A 276 13.75 7.25 -0.12
CA GLY A 276 12.39 6.91 0.27
C GLY A 276 11.92 7.58 1.58
N PRO A 277 10.65 8.06 1.63
CA PRO A 277 10.11 8.88 2.73
C PRO A 277 9.91 8.16 4.07
N GLY A 278 10.00 6.83 4.11
CA GLY A 278 9.61 6.07 5.30
C GLY A 278 8.15 5.62 5.33
N ASN A 279 7.38 5.97 4.29
CA ASN A 279 6.03 5.49 4.11
C ASN A 279 6.09 4.14 3.40
N ASN A 280 5.84 3.09 4.16
CA ASN A 280 5.82 1.74 3.63
C ASN A 280 4.42 1.39 3.11
N SER A 281 4.34 0.49 2.13
CA SER A 281 3.08 -0.12 1.70
C SER A 281 3.31 -1.50 1.09
N SER A 282 2.26 -2.33 1.08
CA SER A 282 2.30 -3.70 0.55
C SER A 282 1.15 -3.95 -0.42
N ARG A 283 1.34 -4.93 -1.31
CA ARG A 283 0.34 -5.45 -2.24
C ARG A 283 0.43 -6.97 -2.26
N MET A 284 -0.69 -7.57 -2.62
CA MET A 284 -0.79 -9.00 -2.93
C MET A 284 -1.36 -9.07 -4.33
N PHE A 285 -0.65 -9.67 -5.27
CA PHE A 285 -1.16 -9.96 -6.60
C PHE A 285 -1.28 -11.48 -6.77
N ASP A 286 -2.26 -11.89 -7.57
CA ASP A 286 -2.61 -13.28 -7.80
C ASP A 286 -3.02 -13.37 -9.28
N ASP A 287 -2.23 -14.10 -10.07
CA ASP A 287 -2.49 -14.37 -11.48
C ASP A 287 -1.84 -15.70 -11.86
N ASN A 288 -2.51 -16.51 -12.70
CA ASN A 288 -2.02 -17.82 -13.16
C ASN A 288 -1.49 -18.74 -12.03
N ASP A 289 -2.23 -18.83 -10.92
CA ASP A 289 -1.88 -19.60 -9.72
C ASP A 289 -0.56 -19.17 -9.04
N PHE A 290 -0.03 -18.00 -9.40
CA PHE A 290 1.15 -17.39 -8.81
C PHE A 290 0.76 -16.18 -7.97
N LYS A 291 0.97 -16.29 -6.66
CA LYS A 291 0.73 -15.24 -5.66
C LYS A 291 2.03 -14.59 -5.28
N GLU A 292 2.12 -13.30 -5.55
CA GLU A 292 3.26 -12.49 -5.20
C GLU A 292 2.89 -11.49 -4.12
N SER A 293 3.69 -11.43 -3.07
CA SER A 293 3.64 -10.32 -2.13
C SER A 293 4.64 -9.27 -2.57
N ILE A 294 4.22 -8.00 -2.64
CA ILE A 294 5.04 -6.88 -3.14
C ILE A 294 5.07 -5.77 -2.11
N MET A 295 6.24 -5.18 -1.83
CA MET A 295 6.41 -4.13 -0.82
C MET A 295 7.16 -2.92 -1.36
N PHE A 296 6.74 -1.76 -0.91
CA PHE A 296 7.44 -0.49 -1.03
C PHE A 296 7.93 -0.12 0.36
N VAL A 297 9.25 -0.14 0.60
CA VAL A 297 9.80 0.08 1.94
C VAL A 297 10.95 1.06 1.94
N SER A 298 11.35 1.46 3.15
CA SER A 298 12.57 2.23 3.37
C SER A 298 13.82 1.44 3.01
N ALA A 299 14.77 2.10 2.34
CA ALA A 299 16.10 1.57 2.12
C ALA A 299 16.92 1.51 3.43
N PRO A 300 17.92 0.61 3.54
CA PRO A 300 18.72 0.45 4.76
C PRO A 300 19.42 1.73 5.26
N ASN A 301 19.84 2.61 4.35
CA ASN A 301 20.52 3.88 4.70
C ASN A 301 19.67 4.81 5.56
N ARG A 302 18.35 4.58 5.65
CA ARG A 302 17.48 5.32 6.58
C ARG A 302 17.73 4.98 8.05
N TYR A 303 18.28 3.81 8.34
CA TYR A 303 18.55 3.30 9.69
C TYR A 303 20.03 3.41 10.07
N GLU A 304 20.88 3.91 9.17
CA GLU A 304 22.29 4.12 9.45
C GLU A 304 22.46 5.17 10.56
N SER A 305 23.25 4.83 11.58
CA SER A 305 23.57 5.70 12.70
C SER A 305 24.96 5.40 13.24
N GLU A 306 25.78 6.42 13.42
CA GLU A 306 27.11 6.28 14.05
C GLU A 306 27.02 6.02 15.56
N HIS A 307 25.84 6.25 16.16
CA HIS A 307 25.61 6.14 17.60
C HIS A 307 24.93 4.82 18.01
N GLU A 308 24.60 3.96 17.05
CA GLU A 308 23.90 2.70 17.32
C GLU A 308 24.70 1.51 16.78
N ALA A 309 24.72 0.41 17.53
CA ALA A 309 25.32 -0.84 17.04
C ALA A 309 24.60 -1.33 15.77
N SER A 310 25.33 -1.96 14.85
CA SER A 310 24.79 -2.46 13.58
C SER A 310 23.64 -3.46 13.75
N GLY A 311 23.66 -4.26 14.83
CA GLY A 311 22.56 -5.15 15.20
C GLY A 311 21.27 -4.39 15.47
N ILE A 312 21.33 -3.28 16.22
CA ILE A 312 20.18 -2.43 16.53
C ILE A 312 19.61 -1.77 15.27
N GLN A 313 20.48 -1.28 14.38
CA GLN A 313 20.07 -0.72 13.08
C GLN A 313 19.34 -1.78 12.24
N SER A 314 19.87 -3.01 12.21
CA SER A 314 19.27 -4.15 11.50
C SER A 314 17.92 -4.54 12.10
N ILE A 315 17.77 -4.55 13.42
CA ILE A 315 16.49 -4.83 14.09
C ILE A 315 15.44 -3.76 13.72
N LYS A 316 15.81 -2.47 13.69
CA LYS A 316 14.87 -1.39 13.32
C LYS A 316 14.45 -1.45 11.84
N LEU A 317 15.39 -1.82 10.96
CA LEU A 317 15.11 -2.09 9.55
C LEU A 317 14.17 -3.28 9.41
N THR A 318 14.48 -4.40 10.07
CA THR A 318 13.68 -5.63 10.10
C THR A 318 12.27 -5.32 10.55
N ARG A 319 12.12 -4.58 11.65
CA ARG A 319 10.82 -4.12 12.16
C ARG A 319 10.03 -3.34 11.11
N SER A 320 10.68 -2.50 10.31
CA SER A 320 9.96 -1.73 9.27
C SER A 320 9.46 -2.57 8.13
N PHE A 321 10.27 -3.53 7.72
CA PHE A 321 9.90 -4.46 6.68
C PHE A 321 8.80 -5.40 7.17
N PHE A 322 8.98 -5.98 8.37
CA PHE A 322 8.06 -6.93 8.97
C PHE A 322 6.65 -6.35 9.13
N THR A 323 6.53 -5.17 9.76
CA THR A 323 5.22 -4.55 10.00
C THR A 323 4.55 -4.05 8.73
N GLU A 324 5.20 -4.16 7.57
CA GLU A 324 4.56 -3.88 6.29
C GLU A 324 4.11 -5.17 5.61
N ILE A 325 5.01 -6.17 5.57
CA ILE A 325 4.73 -7.43 4.89
C ILE A 325 3.68 -8.26 5.62
N ASP A 326 3.62 -8.16 6.95
CA ASP A 326 2.63 -8.91 7.73
C ASP A 326 1.20 -8.45 7.48
N HIS A 327 0.93 -7.23 6.99
CA HIS A 327 -0.41 -6.80 6.58
C HIS A 327 -1.02 -7.74 5.54
N THR A 328 -0.19 -8.36 4.69
CA THR A 328 -0.64 -9.36 3.70
C THR A 328 -1.17 -10.65 4.35
N TYR A 329 -0.84 -10.89 5.62
CA TYR A 329 -1.31 -12.02 6.43
C TYR A 329 -2.36 -11.62 7.47
N VAL A 330 -2.17 -10.45 8.10
CA VAL A 330 -3.02 -9.93 9.18
C VAL A 330 -4.37 -9.50 8.65
N ASN A 331 -4.41 -8.70 7.59
CA ASN A 331 -5.66 -8.14 7.08
C ASN A 331 -6.65 -9.23 6.66
N PRO A 332 -6.27 -10.29 5.90
CA PRO A 332 -7.19 -11.37 5.55
C PRO A 332 -7.76 -12.16 6.73
N ILE A 333 -7.10 -12.16 7.90
CA ILE A 333 -7.64 -12.75 9.12
C ILE A 333 -8.62 -11.78 9.77
N SER A 334 -8.24 -10.51 9.93
CA SER A 334 -9.12 -9.48 10.46
C SER A 334 -10.41 -9.30 9.66
N ASP A 335 -10.36 -9.47 8.34
CA ASP A 335 -11.53 -9.40 7.45
C ASP A 335 -12.65 -10.35 7.87
N ARG A 336 -12.30 -11.49 8.48
CA ARG A 336 -13.26 -12.50 8.97
C ARG A 336 -13.98 -12.06 10.25
N TYR A 337 -13.42 -11.08 10.95
CA TYR A 337 -13.90 -10.57 12.24
C TYR A 337 -14.30 -9.10 12.16
N ILE A 338 -14.54 -8.55 10.95
CA ILE A 338 -14.78 -7.11 10.76
C ILE A 338 -15.93 -6.59 11.62
N ASP A 339 -17.04 -7.34 11.69
CA ASP A 339 -18.21 -6.96 12.47
C ASP A 339 -17.91 -7.00 13.98
N ASP A 340 -17.21 -8.03 14.44
CA ASP A 340 -16.81 -8.18 15.86
C ASP A 340 -15.82 -7.08 16.27
N ILE A 341 -14.84 -6.77 15.41
CA ILE A 341 -13.88 -5.69 15.64
C ILE A 341 -14.61 -4.34 15.70
N ASN A 342 -15.52 -4.08 14.78
CA ASN A 342 -16.29 -2.83 14.78
C ASN A 342 -17.19 -2.71 16.02
N ALA A 343 -17.74 -3.82 16.51
CA ALA A 343 -18.55 -3.84 17.73
C ALA A 343 -17.70 -3.68 19.00
N ALA A 344 -16.46 -4.16 19.00
CA ALA A 344 -15.58 -4.10 20.18
C ALA A 344 -15.03 -2.70 20.48
N PHE A 345 -14.78 -1.87 19.46
CA PHE A 345 -14.39 -0.47 19.66
C PHE A 345 -15.61 0.45 19.58
N ILE A 346 -16.24 0.71 20.73
CA ILE A 346 -17.42 1.58 20.81
C ILE A 346 -17.01 3.04 20.65
N ASP A 347 -15.91 3.43 21.32
CA ASP A 347 -15.26 4.72 21.15
C ASP A 347 -13.80 4.53 20.75
N LEU A 348 -13.34 5.20 19.70
CA LEU A 348 -11.93 5.15 19.28
C LEU A 348 -11.03 6.13 20.03
N ALA A 349 -11.60 7.16 20.67
CA ALA A 349 -10.81 8.21 21.31
C ALA A 349 -9.83 7.68 22.38
N PRO A 350 -10.18 6.69 23.23
CA PRO A 350 -9.24 6.10 24.19
C PRO A 350 -8.12 5.28 23.54
N TRP A 351 -8.31 4.83 22.30
CA TRP A 351 -7.41 3.89 21.62
C TRP A 351 -6.45 4.57 20.65
N TYR A 352 -6.89 5.66 20.03
CA TYR A 352 -6.15 6.34 18.99
C TYR A 352 -6.41 7.85 18.96
N LYS A 353 -5.33 8.64 18.81
CA LYS A 353 -5.38 10.11 18.75
C LYS A 353 -6.15 10.71 17.57
N GLY A 354 -6.57 9.89 16.60
CA GLY A 354 -7.14 10.33 15.33
C GLY A 354 -6.09 10.57 14.23
N GLY A 355 -6.55 10.61 12.97
CA GLY A 355 -5.68 10.68 11.79
C GLY A 355 -6.08 9.65 10.73
N GLY A 356 -5.10 9.02 10.09
CA GLY A 356 -5.32 8.07 8.98
C GLY A 356 -5.98 6.74 9.37
N TYR A 357 -6.05 6.41 10.67
CA TYR A 357 -6.62 5.16 11.20
C TYR A 357 -7.90 5.41 12.00
N ASN A 358 -8.83 6.20 11.46
CA ASN A 358 -10.04 6.64 12.17
C ASN A 358 -11.22 5.66 12.10
N LYS A 359 -10.93 4.34 12.06
CA LYS A 359 -11.92 3.26 12.00
C LYS A 359 -11.47 2.10 12.91
N PRO A 360 -12.38 1.41 13.62
CA PRO A 360 -12.04 0.25 14.47
C PRO A 360 -11.14 -0.78 13.79
N TYR A 361 -11.56 -1.24 12.61
CA TYR A 361 -10.81 -2.19 11.80
C TYR A 361 -9.36 -1.75 11.54
N LEU A 362 -9.14 -0.47 11.21
CA LEU A 362 -7.80 0.05 10.91
C LEU A 362 -6.93 0.13 12.18
N VAL A 363 -7.52 0.53 13.31
CA VAL A 363 -6.82 0.55 14.59
C VAL A 363 -6.45 -0.87 15.01
N PHE A 364 -7.39 -1.81 14.95
CA PHE A 364 -7.14 -3.21 15.29
C PHE A 364 -6.02 -3.82 14.46
N ASN A 365 -6.05 -3.66 13.13
CA ASN A 365 -5.01 -4.20 12.25
C ASN A 365 -3.64 -3.61 12.58
N GLU A 366 -3.56 -2.31 12.85
CA GLU A 366 -2.30 -1.69 13.21
C GLU A 366 -1.78 -2.18 14.57
N TYR A 367 -2.66 -2.40 15.55
CA TYR A 367 -2.27 -3.03 16.82
C TYR A 367 -1.75 -4.45 16.59
N MET A 368 -2.47 -5.27 15.82
CA MET A 368 -2.08 -6.65 15.51
C MET A 368 -0.72 -6.73 14.81
N THR A 369 -0.52 -5.96 13.73
CA THR A 369 0.73 -5.94 12.96
C THR A 369 1.95 -5.66 13.84
N TRP A 370 1.88 -4.65 14.70
CA TRP A 370 3.00 -4.31 15.59
C TRP A 370 3.18 -5.32 16.72
N SER A 371 2.11 -5.96 17.18
CA SER A 371 2.18 -7.01 18.19
C SER A 371 2.73 -8.34 17.65
N ILE A 372 2.43 -8.69 16.41
CA ILE A 372 2.99 -9.89 15.75
C ILE A 372 4.51 -9.74 15.57
N PHE A 373 5.00 -8.53 15.25
CA PHE A 373 6.44 -8.30 15.25
C PHE A 373 7.08 -8.54 16.63
N SER A 374 6.39 -8.24 17.75
CA SER A 374 6.90 -8.58 19.08
C SER A 374 7.05 -10.09 19.28
N LEU A 375 6.15 -10.90 18.70
CA LEU A 375 6.26 -12.36 18.76
C LEU A 375 7.45 -12.86 17.94
N TYR A 376 7.60 -12.37 16.71
CA TYR A 376 8.77 -12.69 15.88
C TYR A 376 10.08 -12.31 16.58
N ALA A 377 10.16 -11.09 17.11
CA ALA A 377 11.35 -10.61 17.82
C ALA A 377 11.67 -11.46 19.05
N ARG A 378 10.66 -11.96 19.77
CA ARG A 378 10.84 -12.84 20.93
C ARG A 378 11.48 -14.17 20.58
N GLU A 379 11.16 -14.71 19.41
CA GLU A 379 11.64 -16.03 18.98
C GLU A 379 13.01 -15.98 18.29
N HIS A 380 13.35 -14.83 17.70
CA HIS A 380 14.52 -14.71 16.83
C HIS A 380 15.66 -13.85 17.39
N TYR A 381 15.44 -13.10 18.47
CA TYR A 381 16.47 -12.24 19.06
C TYR A 381 16.88 -12.67 20.46
N SER A 382 18.06 -12.19 20.89
CA SER A 382 18.51 -12.34 22.27
C SER A 382 17.52 -11.68 23.23
N ALA A 383 17.55 -12.07 24.51
CA ALA A 383 16.68 -11.46 25.51
C ALA A 383 16.86 -9.93 25.61
N ASP A 384 18.10 -9.46 25.50
CA ASP A 384 18.43 -8.03 25.56
C ASP A 384 17.94 -7.28 24.32
N ASP A 385 18.17 -7.82 23.13
CA ASP A 385 17.69 -7.24 21.86
C ASP A 385 16.16 -7.23 21.79
N TYR A 386 15.52 -8.31 22.24
CA TYR A 386 14.06 -8.40 22.34
C TYR A 386 13.50 -7.35 23.30
N ALA A 387 14.09 -7.23 24.50
CA ALA A 387 13.68 -6.24 25.49
C ALA A 387 13.82 -4.81 24.94
N PHE A 388 14.95 -4.53 24.28
CA PHE A 388 15.18 -3.26 23.60
C PHE A 388 14.09 -2.97 22.56
N ILE A 389 13.86 -3.89 21.62
CA ILE A 389 12.98 -3.60 20.49
C ILE A 389 11.51 -3.56 20.90
N LYS A 390 11.09 -4.42 21.84
CA LYS A 390 9.73 -4.35 22.42
C LYS A 390 9.48 -2.97 23.05
N ASN A 391 10.41 -2.48 23.86
CA ASN A 391 10.28 -1.17 24.49
C ASN A 391 10.27 -0.04 23.44
N TYR A 392 11.15 -0.12 22.45
CA TYR A 392 11.20 0.84 21.35
C TYR A 392 9.87 0.93 20.60
N ILE A 393 9.26 -0.20 20.22
CA ILE A 393 8.00 -0.19 19.46
C ILE A 393 6.83 0.29 20.32
N GLU A 394 6.78 -0.08 21.60
CA GLU A 394 5.70 0.35 22.50
C GLU A 394 5.74 1.86 22.69
N HIS A 395 6.93 2.40 22.95
CA HIS A 395 7.13 3.84 23.03
C HIS A 395 6.79 4.54 21.71
N PHE A 396 7.20 3.97 20.57
CA PHE A 396 6.92 4.56 19.27
C PHE A 396 5.42 4.59 18.95
N MET A 397 4.71 3.49 19.20
CA MET A 397 3.28 3.37 18.95
C MET A 397 2.46 4.31 19.84
N VAL A 398 2.76 4.35 21.14
CA VAL A 398 2.04 5.20 22.10
C VAL A 398 2.39 6.68 21.88
N GLU A 399 3.68 7.04 21.95
CA GLU A 399 4.10 8.45 22.06
C GLU A 399 4.23 9.16 20.71
N LYS A 400 4.60 8.43 19.63
CA LYS A 400 4.79 9.05 18.31
C LYS A 400 3.57 8.86 17.42
N ARG A 401 3.00 7.66 17.42
CA ARG A 401 1.85 7.34 16.56
C ARG A 401 0.50 7.58 17.22
N GLY A 402 0.44 7.63 18.55
CA GLY A 402 -0.78 7.97 19.30
C GLY A 402 -1.75 6.80 19.46
N PHE A 403 -1.25 5.56 19.44
CA PHE A 403 -2.03 4.37 19.75
C PHE A 403 -1.94 4.10 21.25
N TYR A 404 -2.76 4.81 22.03
CA TYR A 404 -2.58 4.99 23.47
C TYR A 404 -2.57 3.67 24.27
N LYS A 405 -3.42 2.70 23.89
CA LYS A 405 -3.54 1.41 24.57
C LYS A 405 -2.63 0.31 23.99
N PHE A 406 -1.75 0.63 23.04
CA PHE A 406 -0.93 -0.37 22.33
C PHE A 406 -0.08 -1.21 23.28
N LYS A 407 0.53 -0.60 24.31
CA LYS A 407 1.36 -1.35 25.26
C LYS A 407 0.57 -2.47 25.96
N GLY A 408 -0.62 -2.16 26.49
CA GLY A 408 -1.45 -3.15 27.17
C GLY A 408 -1.93 -4.25 26.23
N PHE A 409 -2.35 -3.88 25.02
CA PHE A 409 -2.72 -4.85 24.00
C PHE A 409 -1.56 -5.78 23.63
N ASN A 410 -0.36 -5.23 23.44
CA ASN A 410 0.83 -5.99 23.08
C ASN A 410 1.22 -6.99 24.17
N GLU A 411 1.18 -6.56 25.44
CA GLU A 411 1.46 -7.41 26.59
C GLU A 411 0.44 -8.54 26.72
N GLU A 412 -0.85 -8.27 26.51
CA GLU A 412 -1.89 -9.31 26.52
C GLU A 412 -1.71 -10.30 25.36
N PHE A 413 -1.43 -9.82 24.15
CA PHE A 413 -1.22 -10.67 22.99
C PHE A 413 -0.03 -11.61 23.20
N ILE A 414 1.08 -11.10 23.74
CA ILE A 414 2.26 -11.91 24.12
C ILE A 414 1.88 -12.92 25.20
N ARG A 415 1.12 -12.52 26.23
CA ARG A 415 0.67 -13.42 27.29
C ARG A 415 -0.18 -14.56 26.75
N LEU A 416 -1.15 -14.27 25.89
CA LEU A 416 -1.98 -15.27 25.23
C LEU A 416 -1.14 -16.21 24.36
N TYR A 417 -0.21 -15.67 23.59
CA TYR A 417 0.68 -16.46 22.75
C TYR A 417 1.56 -17.43 23.58
N VAL A 418 2.17 -16.96 24.67
CA VAL A 418 3.05 -17.81 25.50
C VAL A 418 2.27 -18.91 26.23
N ASN A 419 1.02 -18.66 26.60
CA ASN A 419 0.19 -19.61 27.35
C ASN A 419 -0.76 -20.43 26.47
N ARG A 420 -0.64 -20.34 25.14
CA ARG A 420 -1.53 -21.05 24.23
C ARG A 420 -1.25 -22.57 24.23
N PRO A 421 -2.27 -23.41 23.96
CA PRO A 421 -2.08 -24.80 23.58
C PRO A 421 -1.11 -24.93 22.39
N ILE A 422 -0.30 -25.99 22.35
CA ILE A 422 0.72 -26.17 21.30
C ILE A 422 0.14 -26.17 19.87
N ASP A 423 -1.11 -26.61 19.73
CA ASP A 423 -1.81 -26.69 18.45
C ASP A 423 -2.50 -25.37 18.04
N ASP A 424 -2.62 -24.39 18.96
CA ASP A 424 -3.18 -23.07 18.67
C ASP A 424 -2.17 -22.25 17.85
N LYS A 425 -2.67 -21.68 16.75
CA LYS A 425 -1.93 -20.72 15.92
C LYS A 425 -2.19 -19.28 16.39
N ILE A 426 -1.40 -18.35 15.84
CA ILE A 426 -1.62 -16.90 16.09
C ILE A 426 -3.05 -16.49 15.71
N THR A 427 -3.61 -17.07 14.65
CA THR A 427 -4.97 -16.76 14.19
C THR A 427 -6.07 -17.10 15.20
N ASP A 428 -5.82 -18.07 16.08
CA ASP A 428 -6.78 -18.50 17.11
C ASP A 428 -6.83 -17.55 18.31
N LEU A 429 -5.91 -16.57 18.35
CA LEU A 429 -5.86 -15.53 19.37
C LEU A 429 -6.75 -14.31 19.03
N TYR A 430 -7.19 -14.16 17.79
CA TYR A 430 -7.97 -12.99 17.35
C TYR A 430 -9.26 -12.80 18.16
N PRO A 431 -10.14 -13.82 18.33
CA PRO A 431 -11.34 -13.67 19.15
C PRO A 431 -11.03 -13.27 20.61
N LYS A 432 -9.93 -13.79 21.17
CA LYS A 432 -9.50 -13.47 22.54
C LYS A 432 -9.05 -12.01 22.65
N MET A 433 -8.33 -11.48 21.66
CA MET A 433 -7.95 -10.07 21.61
C MET A 433 -9.14 -9.14 21.41
N ILE A 434 -10.10 -9.53 20.57
CA ILE A 434 -11.34 -8.76 20.37
C ILE A 434 -12.13 -8.68 21.69
N SER A 435 -12.28 -9.81 22.40
CA SER A 435 -12.90 -9.84 23.73
C SER A 435 -12.15 -8.96 24.72
N TRP A 436 -10.81 -9.01 24.72
CA TRP A 436 -10.01 -8.17 25.61
C TRP A 436 -10.22 -6.68 25.36
N ILE A 437 -10.38 -6.27 24.09
CA ILE A 437 -10.74 -4.89 23.74
C ILE A 437 -12.09 -4.52 24.34
N THR A 438 -13.11 -5.37 24.18
CA THR A 438 -14.44 -5.15 24.76
C THR A 438 -14.39 -4.97 26.29
N ASP A 439 -13.59 -5.77 26.98
CA ASP A 439 -13.44 -5.70 28.45
C ASP A 439 -12.64 -4.49 28.93
N ASN A 440 -11.88 -3.83 28.04
CA ASN A 440 -11.01 -2.69 28.35
C ASN A 440 -11.41 -1.42 27.59
N ASP A 441 -12.60 -1.40 26.99
CA ASP A 441 -13.20 -0.17 26.49
C ASP A 441 -13.84 0.55 27.68
N ASP A 442 -13.30 1.70 28.05
CA ASP A 442 -13.81 2.45 29.22
C ASP A 442 -15.19 3.02 28.84
N HIS A 443 -16.24 2.55 29.51
CA HIS A 443 -17.63 3.02 29.30
C HIS A 443 -17.88 4.45 29.79
#